data_AF-A0A2V4B0T0-F1
#
_entry.id   AF-A0A2V4B0T0-F1
#
_cell.length_a   1.000
_cell.length_b   1.000
_cell.length_c   1.000
_cell.angle_alpha   90.00
_cell.angle_beta   90.00
_cell.angle_gamma   90.00
#
_symmetry.space_group_name_H-M   'P 1'
#
loop_
_entity.id
_entity.type
_entity.pdbx_description
1 polymer ?
#
loop_
_entity_poly.entity_id
_entity_poly.type
_entity_poly.pdbx_seq_one_letter_code
_entity_poly.pdbx_strand_id
1 'polypeptide(L)'
;MSAGLVIVLLSGAAGAALARLLRLPFWPLIGSIGGAATARLLAGAELGVPVPWQVAAQLLAGTVVGLAIRPGVLRELRTVLTPGLVVVLTVIGLGVGWGVLIGRLSTADVPTAVFGMVPGGVGEMLASATAVGADTAVVAAMHIARLVVVLSCLPLLIRLARAFARRWHDDG
;
A
#
# COMPACT_ATOMS: atom_id res chain seq x y z
N MET A 1 8.99 -26.70 6.06
CA MET A 1 8.53 -25.30 6.25
C MET A 1 9.53 -24.66 7.22
N SER A 2 10.26 -23.62 6.84
CA SER A 2 11.23 -22.99 7.75
C SER A 2 10.50 -22.44 8.98
N ALA A 3 11.05 -22.61 10.18
CA ALA A 3 10.43 -22.14 11.43
C ALA A 3 10.05 -20.65 11.37
N GLY A 4 10.86 -19.83 10.67
CA GLY A 4 10.57 -18.42 10.47
C GLY A 4 9.28 -18.12 9.70
N LEU A 5 8.92 -18.93 8.70
CA LEU A 5 7.66 -18.73 7.96
C LEU A 5 6.45 -18.95 8.85
N VAL A 6 6.49 -19.98 9.69
CA VAL A 6 5.43 -20.27 10.66
C VAL A 6 5.27 -19.12 11.64
N ILE A 7 6.38 -18.61 12.18
CA ILE A 7 6.37 -17.47 13.11
C ILE A 7 5.76 -16.22 12.46
N VAL A 8 6.15 -15.89 11.23
CA VAL A 8 5.61 -14.72 10.50
C VAL A 8 4.12 -14.87 10.21
N LEU A 9 3.68 -16.06 9.79
CA LEU A 9 2.25 -16.31 9.50
C LEU A 9 1.40 -16.27 10.77
N LEU A 10 1.85 -16.90 11.86
CA LEU A 10 1.13 -16.91 13.13
C LEU A 10 1.08 -15.53 13.77
N SER A 11 2.19 -14.81 13.79
CA SER A 11 2.24 -13.44 14.31
C SER A 11 1.40 -12.48 13.48
N GLY A 12 1.44 -12.59 12.15
CA GLY A 12 0.58 -11.83 11.25
C GLY A 12 -0.91 -12.13 11.48
N ALA A 13 -1.29 -13.41 11.63
CA ALA A 13 -2.66 -13.81 11.93
C ALA A 13 -3.13 -13.30 13.30
N ALA A 14 -2.28 -13.40 14.33
CA ALA A 14 -2.56 -12.89 15.67
C ALA A 14 -2.73 -11.35 15.66
N GLY A 15 -1.84 -10.64 14.97
CA GLY A 15 -1.94 -9.20 14.80
C GLY A 15 -3.21 -8.78 14.04
N ALA A 16 -3.59 -9.51 12.99
CA ALA A 16 -4.85 -9.30 12.28
C ALA A 16 -6.07 -9.55 13.19
N ALA A 17 -6.08 -10.63 13.98
CA ALA A 17 -7.14 -10.91 14.93
C ALA A 17 -7.27 -9.81 16.00
N LEU A 18 -6.14 -9.32 16.52
CA LEU A 18 -6.11 -8.21 17.47
C LEU A 18 -6.64 -6.91 16.84
N ALA A 19 -6.18 -6.57 15.63
CA ALA A 19 -6.67 -5.40 14.89
C ALA A 19 -8.18 -5.47 14.61
N ARG A 20 -8.70 -6.68 14.36
CA ARG A 20 -10.14 -6.93 14.20
C ARG A 20 -10.89 -6.64 15.49
N LEU A 21 -10.37 -7.09 16.63
CA LEU A 21 -10.97 -6.83 17.95
C LEU A 21 -10.98 -5.34 18.29
N LEU A 22 -9.91 -4.63 17.93
CA LEU A 22 -9.78 -3.17 18.06
C LEU A 22 -10.60 -2.37 17.03
N ARG A 23 -11.32 -3.06 16.13
CA ARG A 23 -12.15 -2.46 15.06
C ARG A 23 -11.39 -1.48 14.16
N LEU A 24 -10.10 -1.78 13.91
CA LEU A 24 -9.30 -0.96 13.03
C LEU A 24 -9.80 -1.06 11.58
N PRO A 25 -9.82 0.05 10.81
CA PRO A 25 -10.11 -0.01 9.40
C PRO A 25 -9.07 -0.90 8.72
N PHE A 26 -9.50 -1.73 7.77
CA PHE A 26 -8.57 -2.61 7.03
C PHE A 26 -7.71 -3.50 7.95
N TRP A 27 -8.33 -3.99 9.03
CA TRP A 27 -7.71 -4.82 10.06
C TRP A 27 -6.82 -5.97 9.56
N PRO A 28 -7.11 -6.66 8.43
CA PRO A 28 -6.24 -7.76 8.00
C PRO A 28 -4.84 -7.27 7.63
N LEU A 29 -4.72 -6.12 6.94
CA LEU A 29 -3.41 -5.61 6.52
C LEU A 29 -2.70 -4.89 7.66
N ILE A 30 -3.37 -3.97 8.37
CA ILE A 30 -2.73 -3.26 9.49
C ILE A 30 -2.25 -4.23 10.55
N GLY A 31 -3.11 -5.19 10.93
CA GLY A 31 -2.78 -6.17 11.95
C GLY A 31 -1.71 -7.17 11.51
N SER A 32 -1.75 -7.66 10.26
CA SER A 32 -0.71 -8.59 9.78
C SER A 32 0.66 -7.95 9.66
N ILE A 33 0.73 -6.70 9.21
CA ILE A 33 1.97 -5.92 9.18
C ILE A 33 2.51 -5.70 10.60
N GLY A 34 1.65 -5.23 11.52
CA GLY A 34 2.05 -5.01 12.91
C GLY A 34 2.52 -6.29 13.59
N GLY A 35 1.81 -7.40 13.39
CA GLY A 35 2.18 -8.71 13.91
C GLY A 35 3.53 -9.21 13.38
N ALA A 36 3.72 -9.17 12.05
CA ALA A 36 4.97 -9.60 11.42
C ALA A 36 6.15 -8.69 11.78
N ALA A 37 5.95 -7.37 11.86
CA ALA A 37 6.97 -6.42 12.31
C ALA A 37 7.37 -6.69 13.76
N THR A 38 6.39 -6.91 14.65
CA THR A 38 6.65 -7.24 16.06
C THR A 38 7.43 -8.54 16.19
N ALA A 39 7.05 -9.59 15.44
CA ALA A 39 7.80 -10.85 15.43
C ALA A 39 9.24 -10.66 14.95
N ARG A 40 9.46 -9.85 13.92
CA ARG A 40 10.81 -9.52 13.42
C ARG A 40 11.65 -8.76 14.44
N LEU A 41 11.04 -7.83 15.18
CA LEU A 41 11.72 -7.10 16.25
C LEU A 41 12.09 -8.01 17.44
N LEU A 42 11.25 -9.00 17.77
CA LEU A 42 11.46 -9.90 18.91
C LEU A 42 12.37 -11.09 18.61
N ALA A 43 12.27 -11.68 17.42
CA ALA A 43 13.01 -12.89 17.05
C ALA A 43 14.31 -12.61 16.26
N GLY A 44 14.59 -11.35 15.92
CA GLY A 44 15.82 -10.94 15.23
C GLY A 44 15.76 -10.97 13.70
N ALA A 45 16.90 -10.68 13.07
CA ALA A 45 17.01 -10.36 11.64
C ALA A 45 16.77 -11.53 10.67
N GLU A 46 16.67 -12.77 11.14
CA GLU A 46 16.59 -13.97 10.28
C GLU A 46 15.17 -14.35 9.83
N LEU A 47 14.14 -13.58 10.24
CA LEU A 47 12.77 -13.82 9.79
C LEU A 47 12.55 -13.30 8.36
N GLY A 48 12.66 -14.22 7.40
CA GLY A 48 12.37 -14.01 5.98
C GLY A 48 11.31 -14.97 5.43
N VAL A 49 10.56 -14.50 4.44
CA VAL A 49 9.62 -15.33 3.67
C VAL A 49 10.31 -15.76 2.37
N PRO A 50 10.42 -17.08 2.08
CA PRO A 50 11.03 -17.56 0.84
C PRO A 50 10.31 -17.00 -0.40
N VAL A 51 11.07 -16.70 -1.46
CA VAL A 51 10.55 -16.12 -2.72
C VAL A 51 9.31 -16.84 -3.28
N PRO A 52 9.21 -18.19 -3.29
CA PRO A 52 8.03 -18.87 -3.82
C PRO A 52 6.72 -18.48 -3.13
N TRP A 53 6.75 -18.20 -1.83
CA TRP A 53 5.58 -17.77 -1.07
C TRP A 53 5.18 -16.33 -1.38
N GLN A 54 6.17 -15.45 -1.64
CA GLN A 54 5.90 -14.09 -2.09
C GLN A 54 5.22 -14.09 -3.47
N VAL A 55 5.73 -14.92 -4.40
CA VAL A 55 5.14 -15.10 -5.72
C VAL A 55 3.72 -15.67 -5.63
N ALA A 56 3.50 -16.68 -4.78
CA ALA A 56 2.17 -17.25 -4.57
C ALA A 56 1.17 -16.19 -4.05
N ALA A 57 1.58 -15.34 -3.10
CA ALA A 57 0.75 -14.25 -2.60
C ALA A 57 0.42 -13.21 -3.69
N GLN A 58 1.40 -12.86 -4.52
CA GLN A 58 1.20 -11.94 -5.66
C GLN A 58 0.26 -12.51 -6.72
N LEU A 59 0.39 -13.79 -7.05
CA LEU A 59 -0.50 -14.47 -8.01
C LEU A 59 -1.95 -14.50 -7.51
N LEU A 60 -2.17 -14.80 -6.22
CA LEU A 60 -3.50 -14.77 -5.62
C LEU A 60 -4.08 -13.35 -5.63
N ALA A 61 -3.31 -12.34 -5.20
CA ALA A 61 -3.75 -10.96 -5.22
C ALA A 61 -4.11 -10.49 -6.64
N GLY A 62 -3.26 -10.79 -7.62
CA GLY A 62 -3.49 -10.48 -9.03
C GLY A 62 -4.73 -11.17 -9.60
N THR A 63 -4.97 -12.43 -9.22
CA THR A 63 -6.17 -13.17 -9.64
C THR A 63 -7.43 -12.56 -9.06
N VAL A 64 -7.43 -12.20 -7.77
CA VAL A 64 -8.58 -11.51 -7.13
C VAL A 64 -8.89 -10.18 -7.82
N VAL A 65 -7.86 -9.39 -8.17
CA VAL A 65 -8.04 -8.16 -8.94
C VAL A 65 -8.57 -8.46 -10.35
N GLY A 66 -8.05 -9.48 -11.01
CA GLY A 66 -8.48 -9.88 -12.36
C GLY A 66 -9.93 -10.36 -12.42
N LEU A 67 -10.43 -11.04 -11.38
CA LEU A 67 -11.82 -11.47 -11.27
C LEU A 67 -12.81 -10.30 -11.20
N ALA A 68 -12.36 -9.09 -10.87
CA ALA A 68 -13.19 -7.89 -10.88
C ALA A 68 -13.49 -7.39 -12.32
N ILE A 69 -12.77 -7.87 -13.33
CA ILE A 69 -12.96 -7.48 -14.73
C ILE A 69 -14.22 -8.16 -15.28
N ARG A 70 -15.25 -7.36 -15.57
CA ARG A 70 -16.54 -7.82 -16.13
C ARG A 70 -16.64 -7.54 -17.62
N PRO A 71 -17.53 -8.25 -18.35
CA PRO A 71 -17.85 -7.90 -19.74
C PRO A 71 -18.31 -6.45 -19.83
N GLY A 72 -17.72 -5.66 -20.72
CA GLY A 72 -18.01 -4.23 -20.88
C GLY A 72 -17.02 -3.27 -20.20
N VAL A 73 -16.20 -3.74 -19.26
CA VAL A 73 -15.17 -2.91 -18.59
C VAL A 73 -14.24 -2.23 -19.59
N LEU A 74 -13.90 -2.89 -20.70
CA LEU A 74 -13.02 -2.29 -21.71
C LEU A 74 -13.64 -1.07 -22.42
N ARG A 75 -14.98 -1.03 -22.54
CA ARG A 75 -15.70 0.11 -23.11
C ARG A 75 -15.74 1.28 -22.13
N GLU A 76 -15.99 1.00 -20.85
CA GLU A 76 -15.91 2.02 -19.78
C GLU A 76 -14.48 2.52 -19.60
N LEU A 77 -13.48 1.63 -19.67
CA LEU A 77 -12.07 2.00 -19.54
C LEU A 77 -11.67 3.03 -20.59
N ARG A 78 -12.18 2.92 -21.83
CA ARG A 78 -11.91 3.89 -22.89
C ARG A 78 -12.43 5.30 -22.57
N THR A 79 -13.53 5.43 -21.82
CA THR A 79 -14.05 6.76 -21.46
C THR A 79 -13.24 7.41 -20.35
N VAL A 80 -12.61 6.61 -19.49
CA VAL A 80 -11.77 7.10 -18.38
C VAL A 80 -10.27 7.06 -18.67
N LEU A 81 -9.84 6.52 -19.83
CA LEU A 81 -8.42 6.29 -20.13
C LEU A 81 -7.61 7.59 -20.13
N THR A 82 -8.04 8.58 -20.90
CA THR A 82 -7.34 9.88 -20.99
C THR A 82 -7.34 10.64 -19.66
N PRO A 83 -8.49 10.91 -19.01
CA PRO A 83 -8.47 11.59 -17.71
C PRO A 83 -7.75 10.77 -16.63
N GLY A 84 -7.87 9.44 -16.66
CA GLY A 84 -7.16 8.53 -15.76
C GLY A 84 -5.66 8.62 -15.92
N LEU A 85 -5.15 8.67 -17.16
CA LEU A 85 -3.72 8.85 -17.42
C LEU A 85 -3.19 10.19 -16.88
N VAL A 86 -3.95 11.27 -17.06
CA VAL A 86 -3.59 12.59 -16.51
C VAL A 86 -3.49 12.53 -14.98
N VAL A 87 -4.46 11.88 -14.32
CA VAL A 87 -4.43 11.70 -12.86
C VAL A 87 -3.21 10.87 -12.44
N VAL A 88 -2.94 9.73 -13.10
CA VAL A 88 -1.79 8.87 -12.79
C VAL A 88 -0.48 9.65 -12.91
N LEU A 89 -0.27 10.36 -14.02
CA LEU A 89 0.93 11.18 -14.23
C LEU A 89 1.04 12.30 -13.18
N THR A 90 -0.08 12.91 -12.81
CA THR A 90 -0.10 13.94 -11.77
C THR A 90 0.31 13.38 -10.41
N VAL A 91 -0.27 12.24 -9.99
CA VAL A 91 0.05 11.64 -8.69
C VAL A 91 1.49 11.14 -8.66
N ILE A 92 1.99 10.55 -9.75
CA ILE A 92 3.41 10.16 -9.86
C ILE A 92 4.30 11.39 -9.78
N GLY A 93 4.01 12.45 -10.55
CA GLY A 93 4.80 13.68 -10.55
C GLY A 93 4.83 14.36 -9.18
N LEU A 94 3.70 14.43 -8.49
CA LEU A 94 3.61 14.93 -7.12
C LEU A 94 4.38 14.03 -6.14
N GLY A 95 4.26 12.71 -6.27
CA GLY A 95 4.98 11.75 -5.44
C GLY A 95 6.50 11.88 -5.58
N VAL A 96 7.00 12.01 -6.81
CA VAL A 96 8.42 12.27 -7.08
C VAL A 96 8.84 13.64 -6.54
N GLY A 97 8.06 14.69 -6.80
CA GLY A 97 8.35 16.04 -6.32
C GLY A 97 8.45 16.12 -4.80
N TRP A 98 7.45 15.59 -4.08
CA TRP A 98 7.46 15.50 -2.62
C TRP A 98 8.57 14.59 -2.09
N GLY A 99 8.83 13.46 -2.76
CA GLY A 99 9.93 12.57 -2.41
C GLY A 99 11.29 13.24 -2.48
N VAL A 100 11.56 13.99 -3.56
CA VAL A 100 12.80 14.77 -3.70
C VAL A 100 12.88 15.86 -2.64
N LEU A 101 11.79 16.57 -2.37
CA LEU A 101 11.76 17.62 -1.36
C LEU A 101 12.04 17.06 0.04
N ILE A 102 11.37 15.97 0.42
CA ILE A 102 11.55 15.33 1.72
C ILE A 102 12.94 14.73 1.86
N GLY A 103 13.47 14.11 0.80
CA GLY A 103 14.84 13.58 0.81
C GLY A 103 15.91 14.68 0.94
N ARG A 104 15.58 15.94 0.65
CA ARG A 104 16.46 17.09 0.91
C ARG A 104 16.27 17.73 2.29
N LEU A 105 15.10 17.56 2.89
CA LEU A 105 14.74 18.17 4.18
C LEU A 105 14.86 17.21 5.37
N SER A 106 15.01 15.92 5.11
CA SER A 106 15.06 14.87 6.13
C SER A 106 16.40 14.13 6.11
N THR A 107 16.58 13.21 7.05
CA THR A 107 17.74 12.32 7.11
C THR A 107 17.64 11.15 6.13
N ALA A 108 16.48 10.93 5.49
CA ALA A 108 16.32 9.90 4.48
C ALA A 108 16.94 10.39 3.16
N ASP A 109 17.65 9.51 2.47
CA ASP A 109 18.18 9.79 1.15
C ASP A 109 17.04 9.94 0.12
N VAL A 110 17.32 10.70 -0.94
CA VAL A 110 16.34 11.01 -2.00
C VAL A 110 15.72 9.75 -2.62
N PRO A 111 16.48 8.69 -2.98
CA PRO A 111 15.90 7.44 -3.46
C PRO A 111 14.88 6.83 -2.49
N THR A 112 15.22 6.70 -1.20
CA THR A 112 14.29 6.20 -0.17
C THR A 112 13.02 7.04 -0.09
N ALA A 113 13.15 8.36 -0.05
CA ALA A 113 12.00 9.26 0.06
C ALA A 113 11.11 9.23 -1.20
N VAL A 114 11.71 9.15 -2.39
CA VAL A 114 10.98 9.03 -3.66
C VAL A 114 10.24 7.71 -3.74
N PHE A 115 10.91 6.58 -3.51
CA PHE A 115 10.23 5.28 -3.52
C PHE A 115 9.16 5.20 -2.45
N GLY A 116 9.34 5.81 -1.27
CA GLY A 116 8.34 5.88 -0.22
C GLY A 116 7.12 6.74 -0.55
N MET A 117 7.28 7.81 -1.33
CA MET A 117 6.19 8.74 -1.67
C MET A 117 5.41 8.35 -2.93
N VAL A 118 6.09 7.84 -3.95
CA VAL A 118 5.44 7.44 -5.21
C VAL A 118 4.43 6.31 -4.94
N PRO A 119 3.20 6.39 -5.49
CA PRO A 119 2.26 5.28 -5.39
C PRO A 119 2.72 4.10 -6.24
N GLY A 120 2.57 2.89 -5.73
CA GLY A 120 2.94 1.67 -6.42
C GLY A 120 2.65 0.43 -5.59
N GLY A 121 2.91 -0.74 -6.16
CA GLY A 121 2.89 -1.98 -5.40
C GLY A 121 4.02 -1.99 -4.37
N VAL A 122 3.72 -2.22 -3.09
CA VAL A 122 4.72 -2.23 -2.01
C VAL A 122 5.90 -3.15 -2.36
N GLY A 123 5.62 -4.35 -2.89
CA GLY A 123 6.67 -5.29 -3.29
C GLY A 123 7.58 -4.76 -4.40
N GLU A 124 7.03 -4.09 -5.40
CA GLU A 124 7.79 -3.50 -6.51
C GLU A 124 8.65 -2.34 -6.02
N MET A 125 8.09 -1.45 -5.20
CA MET A 125 8.82 -0.31 -4.67
C MET A 125 9.97 -0.76 -3.76
N LEU A 126 9.77 -1.80 -2.94
CA LEU A 126 10.84 -2.36 -2.11
C LEU A 126 11.92 -3.04 -2.95
N ALA A 127 11.55 -3.76 -4.02
CA ALA A 127 12.51 -4.37 -4.92
C ALA A 127 13.34 -3.29 -5.66
N SER A 128 12.69 -2.25 -6.19
CA SER A 128 13.37 -1.12 -6.83
C SER A 128 14.25 -0.33 -5.86
N ALA A 129 13.79 -0.10 -4.63
CA ALA A 129 14.57 0.53 -3.58
C ALA A 129 15.82 -0.30 -3.24
N THR A 130 15.68 -1.62 -3.11
CA THR A 130 16.81 -2.54 -2.88
C THR A 130 17.85 -2.44 -3.99
N ALA A 131 17.41 -2.36 -5.26
CA ALA A 131 18.30 -2.31 -6.41
C ALA A 131 19.20 -1.07 -6.45
N VAL A 132 18.79 0.02 -5.80
CA VAL A 132 19.59 1.27 -5.72
C VAL A 132 20.19 1.50 -4.32
N GLY A 133 20.09 0.52 -3.42
CA GLY A 133 20.62 0.62 -2.06
C GLY A 133 19.84 1.56 -1.11
N ALA A 134 18.58 1.85 -1.43
CA ALA A 134 17.70 2.66 -0.58
C ALA A 134 17.21 1.87 0.65
N ASP A 135 16.83 2.58 1.70
CA ASP A 135 16.33 1.99 2.95
C ASP A 135 14.90 1.45 2.77
N THR A 136 14.82 0.16 2.46
CA THR A 136 13.56 -0.57 2.31
C THR A 136 12.67 -0.55 3.55
N ALA A 137 13.24 -0.45 4.76
CA ALA A 137 12.45 -0.40 5.98
C ALA A 137 11.71 0.95 6.09
N VAL A 138 12.39 2.04 5.76
CA VAL A 138 11.79 3.38 5.71
C VAL A 138 10.75 3.47 4.58
N VAL A 139 11.04 2.94 3.39
CA VAL A 139 10.06 2.88 2.27
C VAL A 139 8.78 2.13 2.70
N ALA A 140 8.93 0.97 3.35
CA ALA A 140 7.81 0.19 3.85
C ALA A 140 7.01 0.98 4.91
N ALA A 141 7.69 1.61 5.87
CA ALA A 141 7.05 2.42 6.91
C ALA A 141 6.24 3.57 6.32
N MET A 142 6.77 4.29 5.33
CA MET A 142 6.05 5.37 4.63
C MET A 142 4.80 4.84 3.92
N HIS A 143 4.87 3.68 3.28
CA HIS A 143 3.70 3.03 2.65
C HIS A 143 2.61 2.66 3.65
N ILE A 144 3.01 2.12 4.81
CA ILE A 144 2.08 1.74 5.88
C ILE A 144 1.43 2.99 6.46
N ALA A 145 2.21 4.03 6.79
CA ALA A 145 1.70 5.29 7.26
C ALA A 145 0.70 5.91 6.28
N ARG A 146 1.03 5.89 4.97
CA ARG A 146 0.13 6.33 3.89
C ARG A 146 -1.18 5.55 3.89
N LEU A 147 -1.14 4.23 3.99
CA LEU A 147 -2.36 3.41 4.05
C LEU A 147 -3.22 3.77 5.26
N VAL A 148 -2.62 3.88 6.44
CA VAL A 148 -3.34 4.26 7.68
C VAL A 148 -4.01 5.62 7.52
N VAL A 149 -3.30 6.62 6.99
CA VAL A 149 -3.84 7.98 6.77
C VAL A 149 -4.98 7.95 5.75
N VAL A 150 -4.78 7.33 4.59
CA VAL A 150 -5.80 7.26 3.53
C VAL A 150 -7.08 6.58 4.04
N LEU A 151 -6.93 5.47 4.77
CA LEU A 151 -8.06 4.71 5.28
C LEU A 151 -8.78 5.44 6.42
N SER A 152 -8.05 6.15 7.27
CA SER A 152 -8.63 6.97 8.34
C SER A 152 -9.38 8.18 7.79
N CYS A 153 -8.89 8.76 6.69
CA CYS A 153 -9.53 9.87 5.98
C CYS A 153 -10.67 9.44 5.07
N LEU A 154 -10.72 8.17 4.64
CA LEU A 154 -11.76 7.64 3.74
C LEU A 154 -13.21 7.99 4.16
N PRO A 155 -13.66 7.83 5.42
CA PRO A 155 -15.02 8.21 5.82
C PRO A 155 -15.29 9.71 5.63
N LEU A 156 -14.30 10.57 5.88
CA LEU A 156 -14.39 12.01 5.65
C LEU A 156 -14.49 12.31 4.15
N LEU A 157 -13.66 11.66 3.33
CA LEU A 157 -13.67 11.80 1.87
C LEU A 157 -15.01 11.36 1.28
N ILE A 158 -15.59 10.25 1.74
CA ILE A 158 -16.91 9.78 1.31
C ILE A 158 -18.01 10.78 1.68
N ARG A 159 -17.98 11.33 2.90
CA ARG A 159 -18.92 12.37 3.33
C ARG A 159 -18.83 13.61 2.45
N LEU A 160 -17.62 14.07 2.16
CA LEU A 160 -17.37 15.23 1.31
C LEU A 160 -17.83 14.98 -0.13
N ALA A 161 -17.50 13.82 -0.71
CA ALA A 161 -17.92 13.43 -2.04
C ALA A 161 -19.46 13.39 -2.16
N ARG A 162 -20.17 12.87 -1.16
CA ARG A 162 -21.64 12.88 -1.12
C ARG A 162 -22.21 14.29 -1.02
N ALA A 163 -21.59 15.17 -0.23
CA ALA A 163 -22.02 16.57 -0.13
C ALA A 163 -21.83 17.30 -1.46
N PHE A 164 -20.74 17.02 -2.17
CA PHE A 164 -20.47 17.58 -3.49
C PHE A 164 -21.44 17.04 -4.53
N ALA A 165 -21.70 15.74 -4.55
CA ALA A 165 -22.62 15.11 -5.51
C ALA A 165 -24.07 15.63 -5.39
N ARG A 166 -24.55 15.94 -4.17
CA ARG A 166 -25.89 16.54 -4.00
C ARG A 166 -26.00 17.91 -4.68
N ARG A 167 -24.97 18.75 -4.56
CA ARG A 167 -24.96 20.10 -5.18
C ARG A 167 -25.02 20.07 -6.70
N TRP A 168 -24.51 19.03 -7.35
CA TRP A 168 -24.52 18.91 -8.81
C TRP A 168 -25.81 18.29 -9.37
N HIS A 169 -26.62 17.64 -8.53
CA HIS A 169 -27.90 17.07 -8.96
C HIS A 169 -29.09 18.02 -8.78
N ASP A 170 -28.94 19.06 -7.95
CA ASP A 170 -29.97 20.09 -7.75
C ASP A 170 -29.91 21.22 -8.82
N ASP A 171 -28.89 21.22 -9.69
CA ASP A 171 -28.66 22.24 -10.74
C ASP A 171 -29.01 21.76 -12.18
N GLY A 172 -29.72 20.63 -12.34
CA GLY A 172 -30.15 20.08 -13.65
C GLY A 172 -31.66 19.86 -13.74
#